data_AF-A0A1I7BDW7-F1
#
_entry.id   AF-A0A1I7BDW7-F1
#
_cell.length_a   1.000
_cell.length_b   1.000
_cell.length_c   1.000
_cell.angle_alpha   90.00
_cell.angle_beta   90.00
_cell.angle_gamma   90.00
#
_symmetry.space_group_name_H-M   'P 1'
#
loop_
_entity.id
_entity.type
_entity.pdbx_description
1 polymer ?
#
loop_
_entity_poly.entity_id
_entity_poly.type
_entity_poly.pdbx_seq_one_letter_code
_entity_poly.pdbx_strand_id
1 'polypeptide(L)'
;MAVRLGGRVVELLATRDTVNIVLDNDPAVGPKHNRFILRNSHQNYNALYSLALAAAANRWTLVIRIAGDAQIDPEQEAEVALLGVAWER
;
A
#
# COMPACT_ATOMS: atom_id res chain seq x y z
N MET A 1 -5.19 -8.87 -14.60
CA MET A 1 -4.17 -8.31 -13.68
C MET A 1 -4.80 -7.12 -12.96
N ALA A 2 -4.48 -6.92 -11.68
CA ALA A 2 -5.24 -6.03 -10.80
C ALA A 2 -4.55 -4.67 -10.61
N VAL A 3 -5.34 -3.59 -10.60
CA VAL A 3 -4.90 -2.22 -10.21
C VAL A 3 -5.06 -1.97 -8.70
N ARG A 4 -5.56 -2.98 -7.98
CA ARG A 4 -5.83 -2.96 -6.55
C ARG A 4 -5.35 -4.26 -5.93
N LEU A 5 -4.81 -4.18 -4.72
CA LEU A 5 -4.38 -5.35 -3.96
C LEU A 5 -4.76 -5.20 -2.49
N GLY A 6 -5.10 -6.31 -1.85
CA GLY A 6 -5.52 -6.33 -0.45
C GLY A 6 -4.67 -7.30 0.37
N GLY A 7 -4.40 -6.94 1.62
CA GLY A 7 -3.66 -7.75 2.58
C GLY A 7 -3.51 -7.04 3.92
N ARG A 8 -2.99 -7.74 4.92
CA ARG A 8 -2.58 -7.12 6.19
C ARG A 8 -1.21 -6.49 6.02
N VAL A 9 -1.02 -5.35 6.66
CA VAL A 9 0.29 -4.68 6.69
C VAL A 9 1.25 -5.51 7.55
N VAL A 10 2.35 -5.95 6.97
CA VAL A 10 3.43 -6.65 7.68
C VAL A 10 4.58 -5.71 8.03
N GLU A 11 4.76 -4.64 7.26
CA GLU A 11 5.86 -3.69 7.45
C GLU A 11 5.48 -2.29 6.94
N LEU A 12 5.90 -1.27 7.70
CA LEU A 12 5.90 0.13 7.29
C LEU A 12 7.33 0.68 7.44
N LEU A 13 7.99 1.02 6.33
CA LEU A 13 9.29 1.68 6.37
C LEU A 13 9.16 3.15 5.96
N ALA A 14 9.19 4.04 6.94
CA ALA A 14 9.22 5.48 6.71
C ALA A 14 10.66 5.96 6.47
N THR A 15 10.87 6.62 5.35
CA THR A 15 12.11 7.34 5.01
C THR A 15 11.85 8.84 4.97
N ARG A 16 12.85 9.64 4.57
CA ARG A 16 12.70 11.10 4.44
C ARG A 16 11.57 11.50 3.47
N ASP A 17 11.41 10.74 2.39
CA ASP A 17 10.58 11.15 1.25
C ASP A 17 9.42 10.19 0.94
N THR A 18 9.42 9.00 1.54
CA THR A 18 8.45 7.95 1.24
C THR A 18 8.13 7.10 2.45
N VAL A 19 6.95 6.50 2.44
CA VAL A 19 6.62 5.33 3.28
C VAL A 19 6.43 4.14 2.38
N ASN A 20 7.18 3.06 2.63
CA ASN A 20 6.99 1.78 1.98
C ASN A 20 6.02 0.95 2.80
N ILE A 21 4.95 0.49 2.17
CA ILE A 21 3.92 -0.36 2.77
C ILE A 21 4.07 -1.76 2.18
N VAL A 22 4.27 -2.75 3.05
CA VAL A 22 4.38 -4.17 2.66
C VAL A 22 3.15 -4.91 3.18
N LEU A 23 2.52 -5.69 2.32
CA LEU A 23 1.34 -6.49 2.62
C LEU A 23 1.68 -7.99 2.70
N ASP A 24 0.85 -8.79 3.37
CA ASP A 24 0.97 -10.27 3.45
C ASP A 24 0.32 -11.02 2.25
N ASN A 25 0.09 -10.33 1.13
CA ASN A 25 -0.46 -10.93 -0.08
C ASN A 25 0.55 -11.84 -0.81
N ASP A 26 0.06 -12.59 -1.80
CA ASP A 26 0.89 -13.35 -2.71
C ASP A 26 1.90 -12.42 -3.43
N PRO A 27 3.22 -12.62 -3.24
CA PRO A 27 4.25 -11.79 -3.87
C PRO A 27 4.24 -11.84 -5.40
N ALA A 28 3.70 -12.90 -6.01
CA ALA A 28 3.63 -13.05 -7.47
C ALA A 28 2.65 -12.07 -8.13
N VAL A 29 1.73 -11.49 -7.35
CA VAL A 29 0.74 -10.50 -7.83
C VAL A 29 0.99 -9.09 -7.29
N GLY A 30 2.03 -8.92 -6.47
CA GLY A 30 2.43 -7.65 -5.89
C GLY A 30 3.42 -6.88 -6.78
N PRO A 31 3.71 -5.62 -6.44
CA PRO A 31 4.77 -4.84 -7.07
C PRO A 31 6.16 -5.38 -6.69
N LYS A 32 7.21 -4.79 -7.25
CA LYS A 32 8.60 -5.14 -6.92
C LYS A 32 8.84 -5.19 -5.41
N HIS A 33 9.42 -6.29 -4.95
CA HIS A 33 9.65 -6.59 -3.53
C HIS A 33 8.39 -6.56 -2.65
N ASN A 34 7.20 -6.63 -3.25
CA ASN A 34 5.90 -6.46 -2.63
C ASN A 34 5.74 -5.13 -1.87
N ARG A 35 6.38 -4.06 -2.36
CA ARG A 35 6.38 -2.73 -1.74
C ARG A 35 5.51 -1.74 -2.49
N PHE A 36 4.58 -1.13 -1.75
CA PHE A 36 3.80 0.01 -2.22
C PHE A 36 4.38 1.30 -1.65
N ILE A 37 4.55 2.32 -2.50
CA ILE A 37 5.24 3.56 -2.15
C ILE A 37 4.23 4.68 -1.97
N LEU A 38 4.12 5.18 -0.75
CA LEU A 38 3.40 6.42 -0.45
C LEU A 38 4.41 7.58 -0.39
N ARG A 39 4.39 8.46 -1.40
CA ARG A 39 5.27 9.64 -1.44
C ARG A 39 4.79 10.75 -0.51
N ASN A 40 5.71 11.43 0.15
CA ASN A 40 5.40 12.60 1.01
C ASN A 40 4.72 13.76 0.25
N SER A 41 4.89 13.83 -1.07
CA SER A 41 4.27 14.79 -1.97
C SER A 41 2.79 14.50 -2.25
N HIS A 42 2.27 13.35 -1.83
CA HIS A 42 0.86 13.02 -2.00
C HIS A 42 -0.01 14.00 -1.20
N GLN A 43 -1.03 14.60 -1.83
CA GLN A 43 -1.88 15.63 -1.20
C GLN A 43 -2.52 15.14 0.11
N ASN A 44 -2.84 13.85 0.18
CA ASN A 44 -3.43 13.21 1.37
C ASN A 44 -2.41 12.38 2.19
N TYR A 45 -1.12 12.66 2.09
CA TYR A 45 -0.05 11.85 2.72
C TYR A 45 -0.33 11.51 4.19
N ASN A 46 -0.62 12.53 5.02
CA ASN A 46 -0.86 12.33 6.45
C ASN A 46 -2.06 11.41 6.72
N ALA A 47 -3.18 11.61 5.99
CA ALA A 47 -4.37 10.79 6.15
C ALA A 47 -4.13 9.33 5.73
N LEU A 48 -3.44 9.11 4.61
CA LEU A 48 -3.10 7.77 4.12
C LEU A 48 -2.10 7.07 5.05
N TYR A 49 -1.08 7.76 5.51
CA TYR A 49 -0.12 7.23 6.47
C TYR A 49 -0.81 6.84 7.79
N SER A 50 -1.64 7.72 8.35
CA SER A 50 -2.41 7.42 9.57
C SER A 50 -3.33 6.22 9.40
N LEU A 51 -3.98 6.07 8.23
CA LEU A 51 -4.83 4.92 7.94
C LEU A 51 -4.02 3.62 7.83
N ALA A 52 -2.87 3.65 7.15
CA ALA A 52 -1.97 2.50 7.04
C ALA A 52 -1.44 2.07 8.42
N LEU A 53 -1.05 3.03 9.26
CA LEU A 53 -0.60 2.79 10.63
C LEU A 53 -1.71 2.19 11.49
N ALA A 54 -2.94 2.71 11.41
CA ALA A 54 -4.08 2.17 12.12
C ALA A 54 -4.42 0.75 11.65
N ALA A 55 -4.39 0.49 10.34
CA ALA A 55 -4.61 -0.84 9.79
C ALA A 55 -3.54 -1.84 10.26
N ALA A 56 -2.26 -1.44 10.26
CA ALA A 56 -1.17 -2.25 10.77
C ALA A 56 -1.34 -2.59 12.26
N ALA A 57 -1.61 -1.58 13.09
CA ALA A 57 -1.77 -1.76 14.53
C ALA A 57 -2.94 -2.68 14.91
N ASN A 58 -4.03 -2.63 14.15
CA ASN A 58 -5.22 -3.43 14.39
C ASN A 58 -5.30 -4.72 13.55
N ARG A 59 -4.28 -5.00 12.74
CA ARG A 59 -4.22 -6.12 11.78
C ARG A 59 -5.43 -6.18 10.83
N TRP A 60 -5.96 -5.03 10.46
CA TRP A 60 -7.03 -4.93 9.47
C TRP A 60 -6.51 -5.18 8.06
N THR A 61 -7.39 -5.65 7.18
CA THR A 61 -7.08 -5.78 5.75
C THR A 61 -7.06 -4.38 5.13
N LEU A 62 -5.88 -3.99 4.66
CA LEU A 62 -5.66 -2.78 3.89
C LEU A 62 -5.79 -3.10 2.40
N VAL A 63 -6.56 -2.30 1.68
CA VAL A 63 -6.71 -2.36 0.24
C VAL A 63 -5.99 -1.15 -0.35
N ILE A 64 -5.05 -1.40 -1.25
CA ILE A 64 -4.23 -0.39 -1.91
C ILE A 64 -4.61 -0.32 -3.38
N ARG A 65 -4.83 0.90 -3.89
CA ARG A 65 -4.92 1.19 -5.32
C ARG A 65 -3.71 2.02 -5.73
N ILE A 66 -3.10 1.64 -6.85
CA ILE A 66 -1.89 2.29 -7.36
C ILE A 66 -2.23 3.50 -8.25
N ALA A 67 -1.27 4.42 -8.41
CA ALA A 67 -1.42 5.59 -9.26
C ALA A 67 -1.43 5.24 -10.75
N GLY A 68 -2.28 5.96 -11.50
CA GLY A 68 -2.50 5.73 -12.93
C GLY A 68 -3.44 4.56 -13.24
N ASP A 69 -3.49 4.20 -14.52
CA ASP A 69 -4.27 3.06 -15.04
C ASP A 69 -3.38 1.86 -15.37
N ALA A 70 -2.08 1.96 -15.08
CA ALA A 70 -1.12 0.87 -15.26
C ALA A 70 -1.43 -0.28 -14.30
N GLN A 71 -1.16 -1.50 -14.77
CA GLN A 71 -1.31 -2.70 -13.96
C GLN A 71 -0.17 -2.81 -12.95
N ILE A 72 -0.40 -3.48 -11.80
CA ILE A 72 0.67 -3.81 -10.87
C ILE A 72 1.67 -4.73 -11.59
N ASP A 73 2.90 -4.24 -11.73
CA ASP A 73 4.01 -4.94 -12.38
C ASP A 73 4.99 -5.43 -11.30
N PRO A 74 5.25 -6.75 -11.19
CA PRO A 74 6.22 -7.30 -10.25
C PRO A 74 7.65 -6.79 -10.43
N GLU A 75 7.99 -6.21 -11.57
CA GLU A 75 9.31 -5.64 -11.86
C GLU A 75 9.41 -4.15 -11.53
N GLN A 76 8.29 -3.50 -11.20
CA GLN A 76 8.24 -2.06 -10.92
C GLN A 76 7.72 -1.74 -9.53
N GLU A 77 8.17 -0.60 -9.01
CA GLU A 77 7.60 -0.03 -7.80
C GLU A 77 6.18 0.49 -8.08
N ALA A 78 5.28 0.31 -7.11
CA ALA A 78 3.90 0.78 -7.24
C ALA A 78 3.63 1.97 -6.32
N GLU A 79 3.33 3.12 -6.89
CA GLU A 79 2.95 4.30 -6.12
C GLU A 79 1.50 4.23 -5.66
N VAL A 80 1.25 4.57 -4.40
CA VAL A 80 -0.09 4.57 -3.79
C VAL A 80 -0.88 5.79 -4.29
N ALA A 81 -2.08 5.55 -4.82
CA ALA A 81 -3.07 6.60 -5.07
C ALA A 81 -4.15 6.65 -4.00
N LEU A 82 -4.55 5.49 -3.47
CA LEU A 82 -5.62 5.40 -2.48
C LEU A 82 -5.41 4.19 -1.59
N LEU A 83 -5.79 4.36 -0.32
CA LEU A 83 -5.89 3.29 0.66
C LEU A 83 -7.34 3.18 1.13
N GLY A 84 -7.80 1.96 1.36
CA GLY A 84 -9.07 1.65 2.00
C GLY A 84 -8.88 0.56 3.03
N VAL A 85 -9.68 0.55 4.09
CA VAL A 85 -9.68 -0.54 5.07
C VAL A 85 -10.98 -1.31 4.93
N ALA A 86 -10.89 -2.63 4.84
CA ALA A 86 -12.04 -3.51 4.93
C ALA A 86 -12.17 -3.97 6.38
N TRP A 87 -13.16 -3.43 7.10
CA TRP A 87 -13.52 -3.92 8.42
C TRP A 87 -14.41 -5.16 8.26
N GLU A 88 -13.81 -6.34 8.30
CA GLU A 88 -14.59 -7.55 8.49
C GLU A 88 -15.22 -7.48 9.89
N ARG A 89 -16.55 -7.69 9.96
CA ARG A 89 -17.28 -7.86 11.22
C ARG A 89 -17.19 -9.30 11.69
#